data_AF-A0A7G7CSP9-F1
#
_entry.id   AF-A0A7G7CSP9-F1
#
_cell.length_a   1.000
_cell.length_b   1.000
_cell.length_c   1.000
_cell.angle_alpha   90.00
_cell.angle_beta   90.00
_cell.angle_gamma   90.00
#
_symmetry.space_group_name_H-M   'P 1'
#
loop_
_entity.id
_entity.type
_entity.pdbx_description
1 polymer ?
#
loop_
_entity_poly.entity_id
_entity_poly.type
_entity_poly.pdbx_seq_one_letter_code
_entity_poly.pdbx_strand_id
1 'polypeptide(L)'
;MVGGSGTLVNLAVIYVCTKILENVYHLHENDIVWPIVGTDFNVRWYNVIMCIAFLVANTWNYQLNRMWTFKSVSKVSWLRGFFPFLFTGIGALVVSNFVAVLLMNPTSPIGLPESIFDDSSGLRRKFYWASAISILAAMPINFVFNKLWTFRSKPKGLKVVDEVRP
;
A
#
# COMPACT_ATOMS: atom_id res chain seq x y z
N MET A 1 16.79 0.51 6.65
CA MET A 1 15.39 0.98 6.70
C MET A 1 14.46 -0.13 6.20
N VAL A 2 13.70 -0.76 7.10
CA VAL A 2 12.84 -1.93 6.77
C VAL A 2 11.68 -1.57 5.81
N GLY A 3 11.36 -0.27 5.64
CA GLY A 3 10.32 0.19 4.71
C GLY A 3 10.69 0.17 3.22
N GLY A 4 11.98 0.30 2.87
CA GLY A 4 12.40 0.43 1.46
C GLY A 4 12.24 -0.86 0.65
N SER A 5 12.51 -2.03 1.26
CA SER A 5 12.35 -3.32 0.59
C SER A 5 10.89 -3.64 0.26
N GLY A 6 9.94 -3.21 1.10
CA GLY A 6 8.52 -3.40 0.84
C GLY A 6 8.07 -2.68 -0.43
N THR A 7 8.57 -1.47 -0.67
CA THR A 7 8.30 -0.72 -1.91
C THR A 7 8.80 -1.45 -3.15
N LEU A 8 10.01 -2.02 -3.09
CA LEU A 8 10.56 -2.80 -4.20
C LEU A 8 9.75 -4.07 -4.47
N VAL A 9 9.34 -4.80 -3.41
CA VAL A 9 8.45 -5.96 -3.54
C VAL A 9 7.12 -5.55 -4.15
N ASN A 10 6.56 -4.42 -3.73
CA ASN A 10 5.30 -3.92 -4.28
C ASN A 10 5.40 -3.68 -5.80
N LEU A 11 6.41 -2.93 -6.24
CA LEU A 11 6.64 -2.66 -7.66
C LEU A 11 6.94 -3.94 -8.46
N ALA A 12 7.68 -4.89 -7.89
CA ALA A 12 7.92 -6.18 -8.52
C ALA A 12 6.64 -6.99 -8.70
N VAL A 13 5.75 -7.01 -7.70
CA VAL A 13 4.45 -7.69 -7.80
C VAL A 13 3.56 -7.01 -8.84
N ILE A 14 3.54 -5.67 -8.90
CA ILE A 14 2.83 -4.94 -9.96
C ILE A 14 3.31 -5.38 -11.34
N TYR A 15 4.63 -5.41 -11.55
CA TYR A 15 5.21 -5.83 -12.82
C TYR A 15 4.80 -7.27 -13.18
N VAL A 16 4.95 -8.21 -12.25
CA VAL A 16 4.62 -9.63 -12.47
C VAL A 16 3.12 -9.80 -12.74
N CYS A 17 2.24 -9.22 -11.93
CA CYS A 17 0.80 -9.32 -12.11
C CYS A 17 0.35 -8.70 -13.43
N THR A 18 0.94 -7.56 -13.83
CA THR A 18 0.65 -6.94 -15.14
C THR A 18 1.04 -7.88 -16.27
N LYS A 19 2.24 -8.47 -16.22
CA LYS A 19 2.69 -9.40 -17.25
C LYS A 19 1.87 -10.69 -17.29
N ILE A 20 1.40 -11.19 -16.16
CA ILE A 20 0.49 -12.33 -16.12
C ILE A 20 -0.85 -11.95 -16.74
N LEU A 21 -1.41 -10.80 -16.39
CA LEU A 21 -2.68 -10.31 -16.90
C LEU A 21 -2.65 -10.20 -18.44
N GLU A 22 -1.59 -9.60 -18.99
CA GLU A 22 -1.42 -9.44 -20.43
C GLU A 22 -1.18 -10.77 -21.15
N ASN A 23 -0.22 -11.57 -20.67
CA ASN A 23 0.26 -12.73 -21.43
C ASN A 23 -0.57 -14.00 -21.23
N VAL A 24 -1.26 -14.13 -20.08
CA VAL A 24 -2.04 -15.32 -19.73
C VAL A 24 -3.53 -15.08 -19.95
N TYR A 25 -4.02 -13.89 -19.56
CA TYR A 25 -5.45 -13.58 -19.61
C TYR A 25 -5.83 -12.68 -20.79
N HIS A 26 -4.85 -12.15 -21.53
CA HIS A 26 -5.08 -11.23 -22.66
C HIS A 26 -5.91 -9.99 -22.26
N LEU A 27 -5.74 -9.52 -21.03
CA LEU A 27 -6.41 -8.36 -20.47
C LEU A 27 -5.41 -7.22 -20.23
N HIS A 28 -5.88 -5.99 -20.37
CA HIS A 28 -5.15 -4.79 -20.01
C HIS A 28 -5.48 -4.35 -18.58
N GLU A 29 -4.55 -3.70 -17.88
CA GLU A 29 -4.79 -3.15 -16.54
C GLU A 29 -5.86 -2.06 -16.52
N ASN A 30 -6.15 -1.48 -17.68
CA ASN A 30 -7.19 -0.48 -17.84
C ASN A 30 -8.57 -1.12 -18.04
N ASP A 31 -8.65 -2.43 -18.29
CA ASP A 31 -9.94 -3.08 -18.49
C ASP A 31 -10.77 -3.04 -17.21
N ILE A 32 -12.08 -2.92 -17.39
CA ILE A 32 -13.04 -2.79 -16.29
C ILE A 32 -13.24 -4.16 -15.65
N VAL A 33 -13.12 -4.20 -14.33
CA VAL A 33 -13.46 -5.40 -13.55
C VAL A 33 -14.89 -5.29 -13.03
N TRP A 34 -15.26 -4.14 -12.47
CA TRP A 34 -16.64 -3.84 -12.10
C TRP A 34 -16.96 -2.34 -12.22
N PRO A 35 -18.14 -1.99 -12.79
CA PRO A 35 -18.62 -0.62 -12.80
C PRO A 35 -19.12 -0.21 -11.42
N ILE A 36 -18.95 1.07 -11.07
CA ILE A 36 -19.54 1.64 -9.86
C ILE A 36 -20.90 2.21 -10.22
N VAL A 37 -21.96 1.51 -9.78
CA VAL A 37 -23.34 1.85 -10.10
C VAL A 37 -23.65 3.32 -9.74
N GLY A 38 -24.19 4.06 -10.70
CA GLY A 38 -24.56 5.47 -10.52
C GLY A 38 -23.43 6.47 -10.73
N THR A 39 -22.26 6.05 -11.24
CA THR A 39 -21.14 6.94 -11.57
C THR A 39 -20.46 6.52 -12.87
N ASP A 40 -19.66 7.42 -13.46
CA ASP A 40 -18.78 7.09 -14.60
C ASP A 40 -17.49 6.36 -14.16
N PHE A 41 -17.30 6.18 -12.85
CA PHE A 41 -16.14 5.50 -12.31
C PHE A 41 -16.29 3.99 -12.38
N ASN A 42 -15.16 3.33 -12.63
CA ASN A 42 -15.07 1.90 -12.75
C ASN A 42 -13.87 1.43 -11.96
N VAL A 43 -14.01 0.29 -11.29
CA VAL A 43 -12.83 -0.39 -10.78
C VAL A 43 -12.22 -1.20 -11.91
N ARG A 44 -10.95 -0.90 -12.16
CA ARG A 44 -10.16 -1.46 -13.26
C ARG A 44 -9.11 -2.41 -12.72
N TRP A 45 -8.53 -3.23 -13.59
CA TRP A 45 -7.55 -4.24 -13.20
C TRP A 45 -6.33 -3.66 -12.48
N TYR A 46 -5.93 -2.43 -12.80
CA TYR A 46 -4.85 -1.75 -12.10
C TYR A 46 -5.14 -1.59 -10.61
N ASN A 47 -6.39 -1.34 -10.20
CA ASN A 47 -6.78 -1.24 -8.80
C ASN A 47 -6.61 -2.60 -8.09
N VAL A 48 -7.00 -3.68 -8.77
CA VAL A 48 -6.87 -5.05 -8.26
C VAL A 48 -5.40 -5.44 -8.12
N ILE A 49 -4.57 -5.15 -9.13
CA ILE A 49 -3.13 -5.41 -9.10
C ILE A 49 -2.48 -4.64 -7.95
N MET A 50 -2.81 -3.36 -7.75
CA MET A 50 -2.29 -2.57 -6.64
C MET A 50 -2.71 -3.12 -5.27
N CYS A 51 -3.91 -3.66 -5.15
CA CYS A 51 -4.36 -4.34 -3.93
C CYS A 51 -3.53 -5.60 -3.66
N ILE A 52 -3.34 -6.46 -4.65
CA ILE A 52 -2.51 -7.67 -4.55
C ILE A 52 -1.06 -7.30 -4.15
N ALA A 53 -0.48 -6.32 -4.83
CA ALA A 53 0.89 -5.87 -4.56
C ALA A 53 1.05 -5.30 -3.15
N PHE A 54 0.06 -4.53 -2.68
CA PHE A 54 0.02 -4.08 -1.29
C PHE A 54 -0.03 -5.24 -0.30
N LEU A 55 -0.89 -6.25 -0.50
CA LEU A 55 -1.00 -7.39 0.40
C LEU A 55 0.32 -8.17 0.49
N VAL A 56 0.97 -8.43 -0.64
CA VAL A 56 2.26 -9.13 -0.69
C VAL A 56 3.35 -8.30 -0.02
N ALA A 57 3.45 -7.01 -0.35
CA ALA A 57 4.45 -6.11 0.24
C ALA A 57 4.23 -5.90 1.75
N ASN A 58 2.98 -5.80 2.19
CA ASN A 58 2.64 -5.66 3.61
C ASN A 58 3.01 -6.95 4.37
N THR A 59 2.72 -8.11 3.78
CA THR A 59 3.15 -9.41 4.33
C THR A 59 4.66 -9.53 4.42
N TRP A 60 5.39 -9.11 3.38
CA TRP A 60 6.85 -9.05 3.39
C TRP A 60 7.38 -8.15 4.51
N ASN A 61 6.82 -6.95 4.65
CA ASN A 61 7.19 -6.02 5.71
C ASN A 61 6.89 -6.58 7.11
N TYR A 62 5.76 -7.27 7.30
CA TYR A 62 5.43 -7.93 8.56
C TYR A 62 6.45 -9.02 8.89
N GLN A 63 6.77 -9.87 7.92
CA GLN A 63 7.71 -10.97 8.09
C GLN A 63 9.11 -10.46 8.45
N LEU A 64 9.61 -9.45 7.74
CA LEU A 64 10.90 -8.83 8.06
C LEU A 64 10.91 -8.20 9.46
N ASN A 65 9.86 -7.45 9.83
CA ASN A 65 9.76 -6.86 11.16
C ASN A 65 9.75 -7.93 12.26
N ARG A 66 9.09 -9.06 12.03
CA ARG A 66 9.04 -10.18 12.97
C ARG A 66 10.39 -10.90 13.09
N MET A 67 11.08 -11.14 11.97
CA MET A 67 12.33 -11.90 11.93
C MET A 67 13.53 -11.12 12.46
N TRP A 68 13.58 -9.81 12.20
CA TRP A 68 14.74 -8.97 12.55
C TRP A 68 14.41 -8.00 13.67
N THR A 69 13.49 -7.05 13.45
CA THR A 69 13.21 -5.94 14.37
C THR A 69 12.71 -6.41 15.74
N PHE A 70 11.82 -7.42 15.78
CA PHE A 70 11.17 -7.89 17.01
C PHE A 70 11.46 -9.34 17.35
N LYS A 71 12.58 -9.88 16.83
CA LYS A 71 12.94 -11.30 16.96
C LYS A 71 12.86 -11.82 18.40
N SER A 72 13.27 -11.00 19.38
CA SER A 72 13.31 -11.36 20.81
C SER A 72 12.00 -11.12 21.57
N VAL A 73 11.01 -10.44 20.97
CA VAL A 73 9.79 -9.96 21.67
C VAL A 73 8.51 -10.60 21.13
N SER A 74 8.60 -11.36 20.04
CA SER A 74 7.45 -11.96 19.36
C SER A 74 6.79 -13.10 20.17
N LYS A 75 5.99 -12.74 21.18
CA LYS A 75 5.21 -13.67 22.02
C LYS A 75 3.84 -14.04 21.43
N VAL A 76 3.43 -13.39 20.35
CA VAL A 76 2.13 -13.63 19.68
C VAL A 76 2.29 -14.51 18.43
N SER A 77 1.28 -15.33 18.13
CA SER A 77 1.27 -16.14 16.91
C SER A 77 1.31 -15.27 15.65
N TRP A 78 1.79 -15.83 14.55
CA TRP A 78 2.00 -15.10 13.29
C TRP A 78 0.71 -14.41 12.80
N LEU A 79 -0.40 -15.15 12.73
CA LEU A 79 -1.69 -14.65 12.27
C LEU A 79 -2.27 -13.56 13.19
N ARG A 80 -2.15 -13.72 14.51
CA ARG A 80 -2.68 -12.73 15.47
C ARG A 80 -1.95 -11.39 15.40
N GLY A 81 -0.68 -11.38 15.03
CA GLY A 81 0.07 -10.14 14.78
C GLY A 81 -0.13 -9.59 13.36
N PHE A 82 -0.37 -10.45 12.38
CA PHE A 82 -0.48 -10.07 10.97
C PHE A 82 -1.69 -9.17 10.70
N PHE A 83 -2.89 -9.54 11.13
CA PHE A 83 -4.09 -8.75 10.84
C PHE A 83 -4.04 -7.33 11.41
N PRO A 84 -3.64 -7.10 12.68
CA PRO A 84 -3.42 -5.73 13.17
C PRO A 84 -2.42 -4.94 12.34
N PHE A 85 -1.31 -5.57 11.90
CA PHE A 85 -0.32 -4.93 11.03
C PHE A 85 -0.86 -4.63 9.62
N LEU A 86 -1.73 -5.50 9.09
CA LEU A 86 -2.40 -5.28 7.82
C LEU A 86 -3.39 -4.11 7.92
N PHE A 87 -4.18 -4.06 9.00
CA PHE A 87 -5.18 -3.01 9.23
C PHE A 87 -4.55 -1.61 9.31
N THR A 88 -3.35 -1.47 9.89
CA THR A 88 -2.65 -0.18 9.92
C THR A 88 -2.23 0.29 8.52
N GLY A 89 -2.08 -0.63 7.56
CA GLY A 89 -1.72 -0.31 6.18
C GLY A 89 -2.89 0.01 5.25
N ILE A 90 -4.15 -0.22 5.66
CA ILE A 90 -5.32 0.02 4.79
C ILE A 90 -5.43 1.48 4.35
N GLY A 91 -5.10 2.43 5.24
CA GLY A 91 -5.09 3.85 4.88
C GLY A 91 -4.15 4.15 3.71
N ALA A 92 -2.95 3.56 3.72
CA ALA A 92 -2.02 3.69 2.59
C ALA A 92 -2.52 3.00 1.33
N LEU A 93 -3.19 1.85 1.43
CA LEU A 93 -3.81 1.17 0.28
C LEU A 93 -4.88 2.06 -0.39
N VAL A 94 -5.76 2.67 0.41
CA VAL A 94 -6.81 3.56 -0.06
C VAL A 94 -6.21 4.79 -0.75
N VAL A 95 -5.24 5.44 -0.11
CA VAL A 95 -4.58 6.61 -0.70
C VAL A 95 -3.84 6.24 -1.97
N SER A 96 -3.12 5.11 -1.98
CA SER A 96 -2.40 4.66 -3.19
C SER A 96 -3.35 4.45 -4.36
N ASN A 97 -4.50 3.82 -4.12
CA ASN A 97 -5.52 3.63 -5.15
C ASN A 97 -6.13 4.95 -5.61
N PHE A 98 -6.46 5.85 -4.68
CA PHE A 98 -7.03 7.15 -5.00
C PHE A 98 -6.08 7.98 -5.86
N VAL A 99 -4.80 8.05 -5.47
CA VAL A 99 -3.76 8.73 -6.26
C VAL A 99 -3.60 8.06 -7.62
N ALA A 100 -3.62 6.73 -7.70
CA ALA A 100 -3.52 6.04 -8.99
C ALA A 100 -4.70 6.36 -9.91
N VAL A 101 -5.93 6.43 -9.40
CA VAL A 101 -7.10 6.85 -10.18
C VAL A 101 -6.90 8.25 -10.76
N LEU A 102 -6.37 9.19 -9.98
CA LEU A 102 -6.09 10.55 -10.45
C LEU A 102 -4.96 10.60 -11.48
N LEU A 103 -3.91 9.80 -11.32
CA LEU A 103 -2.77 9.76 -12.23
C LEU A 103 -3.08 9.02 -13.54
N MET A 104 -3.94 8.01 -13.49
CA MET A 104 -4.32 7.19 -14.65
C MET A 104 -5.40 7.86 -15.50
N ASN A 105 -6.24 8.73 -14.91
CA ASN A 105 -7.32 9.40 -15.63
C ASN A 105 -6.79 10.57 -16.50
N PRO A 106 -6.95 10.56 -17.84
CA PRO A 106 -6.47 11.63 -18.71
C PRO A 106 -7.21 12.96 -18.54
N THR A 107 -8.43 12.95 -17.99
CA THR A 107 -9.19 14.19 -17.71
C THR A 107 -8.87 14.77 -16.34
N SER A 108 -8.07 14.07 -15.53
CA SER A 108 -7.61 14.55 -14.24
C SER A 108 -6.57 15.66 -14.43
N PRO A 109 -6.62 16.75 -13.63
CA PRO A 109 -5.62 17.82 -13.67
C PRO A 109 -4.18 17.35 -13.39
N ILE A 110 -4.04 16.22 -12.70
CA ILE A 110 -2.75 15.61 -12.37
C ILE A 110 -2.51 14.29 -13.11
N GLY A 111 -3.30 14.00 -14.15
CA GLY A 111 -3.13 12.82 -14.98
C GLY A 111 -1.73 12.77 -15.60
N LEU A 112 -1.11 11.59 -15.62
CA LEU A 112 0.18 11.41 -16.26
C LEU A 112 0.04 11.61 -17.79
N PRO A 113 0.94 12.39 -18.42
CA PRO A 113 0.82 12.75 -19.82
C PRO A 113 1.02 11.54 -20.73
N GLU A 114 0.06 11.30 -21.62
CA GLU A 114 0.09 10.19 -22.59
C GLU A 114 1.18 10.34 -23.65
N SER A 115 1.63 11.57 -23.92
CA SER A 115 2.75 11.80 -24.85
C SER A 115 4.09 11.23 -24.34
N ILE A 116 4.23 11.08 -23.02
CA ILE A 116 5.41 10.51 -22.38
C ILE A 116 5.15 9.04 -22.02
N PHE A 117 3.99 8.78 -21.40
CA PHE A 117 3.59 7.47 -20.94
C PHE A 117 2.55 6.86 -21.88
N ASP A 118 3.03 6.43 -23.05
CA ASP A 118 2.24 5.89 -24.16
C ASP A 118 2.18 4.36 -24.19
N ASP A 119 2.65 3.69 -23.14
CA ASP A 119 2.69 2.23 -23.02
C ASP A 119 3.53 1.49 -24.10
N SER A 120 4.31 2.21 -24.93
CA SER A 120 5.15 1.63 -26.00
C SER A 120 6.32 0.76 -25.50
N SER A 121 6.71 0.93 -24.23
CA SER A 121 7.72 0.13 -23.56
C SER A 121 7.43 0.05 -22.07
N GLY A 122 8.09 -0.87 -21.35
CA GLY A 122 7.92 -0.99 -19.90
C GLY A 122 8.22 0.30 -19.13
N LEU A 123 9.23 1.09 -19.54
CA LEU A 123 9.55 2.37 -18.90
C LEU A 123 8.60 3.50 -19.31
N ARG A 124 7.86 3.36 -20.40
CA ARG A 124 6.82 4.31 -20.83
C ARG A 124 5.43 3.85 -20.38
N ARG A 125 5.34 2.79 -19.58
CA ARG A 125 4.06 2.28 -19.11
C ARG A 125 3.47 3.18 -18.02
N LYS A 126 2.33 3.80 -18.29
CA LYS A 126 1.71 4.78 -17.38
C LYS A 126 1.42 4.18 -16.01
N PHE A 127 0.92 2.94 -15.98
CA PHE A 127 0.55 2.27 -14.75
C PHE A 127 1.73 2.07 -13.78
N TYR A 128 2.94 1.79 -14.29
CA TYR A 128 4.11 1.57 -13.42
C TYR A 128 4.51 2.85 -12.69
N TRP A 129 4.48 3.99 -13.39
CA TRP A 129 4.77 5.30 -12.79
C TRP A 129 3.67 5.77 -11.87
N ALA A 130 2.40 5.61 -12.27
CA ALA A 130 1.27 5.93 -11.42
C ALA A 130 1.36 5.16 -10.09
N SER A 131 1.66 3.86 -10.15
CA SER A 131 1.83 3.05 -8.95
C SER A 131 3.01 3.48 -8.09
N ALA A 132 4.16 3.78 -8.69
CA ALA A 132 5.33 4.25 -7.95
C ALA A 132 5.06 5.56 -7.21
N ILE A 133 4.46 6.54 -7.90
CA ILE A 133 4.08 7.84 -7.30
C ILE A 133 3.04 7.63 -6.21
N SER A 134 2.04 6.78 -6.43
CA SER A 134 1.03 6.44 -5.42
C SER A 134 1.62 5.84 -4.14
N ILE A 135 2.58 4.92 -4.27
CA ILE A 135 3.26 4.34 -3.11
C ILE A 135 4.00 5.43 -2.34
N LEU A 136 4.72 6.32 -3.05
CA LEU A 136 5.44 7.42 -2.44
C LEU A 136 4.50 8.39 -1.72
N ALA A 137 3.37 8.73 -2.34
CA ALA A 137 2.34 9.59 -1.78
C ALA A 137 1.66 8.99 -0.53
N ALA A 138 1.59 7.67 -0.43
CA ALA A 138 1.02 6.98 0.72
C ALA A 138 1.99 6.86 1.93
N MET A 139 3.31 7.06 1.74
CA MET A 139 4.28 6.93 2.83
C MET A 139 4.04 7.91 4.00
N PRO A 140 3.79 9.22 3.76
CA PRO A 140 3.50 10.16 4.85
C PRO A 140 2.20 9.83 5.60
N ILE A 141 1.20 9.29 4.88
CA ILE A 141 -0.10 8.91 5.45
C ILE A 141 0.07 7.77 6.46
N ASN A 142 0.91 6.78 6.16
CA ASN A 142 1.23 5.70 7.10
C ASN A 142 1.84 6.24 8.40
N PHE A 143 2.67 7.28 8.34
CA PHE A 143 3.21 7.92 9.53
C PHE A 143 2.12 8.63 10.34
N VAL A 144 1.23 9.38 9.67
CA VAL A 144 0.13 10.10 10.32
C VAL A 144 -0.86 9.14 10.97
N PHE A 145 -1.28 8.08 10.29
CA PHE A 145 -2.18 7.06 10.85
C PHE A 145 -1.58 6.37 12.06
N ASN A 146 -0.33 5.94 11.98
CA ASN A 146 0.33 5.33 13.13
C ASN A 146 0.48 6.31 14.30
N LYS A 147 0.76 7.58 14.02
CA LYS A 147 0.87 8.63 15.05
C LYS A 147 -0.47 8.92 15.73
N LEU A 148 -1.55 9.07 14.97
CA LEU A 148 -2.85 9.52 15.48
C LEU A 148 -3.70 8.39 16.08
N TRP A 149 -3.54 7.15 15.59
CA TRP A 149 -4.33 6.01 16.03
C TRP A 149 -3.54 5.07 16.93
N THR A 150 -2.43 4.49 16.44
CA THR A 150 -1.62 3.50 17.18
C THR A 150 -0.98 4.10 18.44
N PHE A 151 -0.54 5.37 18.36
CA PHE A 151 0.11 6.08 19.47
C PHE A 151 -0.78 7.13 20.14
N ARG A 152 -2.11 7.05 19.99
CA ARG A 152 -3.03 7.89 20.77
C ARG A 152 -2.74 7.62 22.24
N SER A 153 -1.99 8.54 22.85
CA SER A 153 -1.38 8.32 24.16
C SER A 153 -2.51 8.09 25.16
N LYS A 154 -2.63 6.85 25.67
CA LYS A 154 -3.30 6.69 26.95
C LYS A 154 -2.40 7.42 27.95
N PRO A 155 -2.89 8.45 28.66
CA PRO A 155 -2.12 9.01 29.76
C PRO A 155 -1.74 7.84 30.66
N LYS A 156 -0.44 7.67 30.95
CA LYS A 156 -0.05 6.80 32.05
C LYS A 156 -0.68 7.45 33.29
N GLY A 157 -1.72 6.82 33.84
CA GLY A 157 -2.28 7.24 35.12
C GLY A 157 -1.12 7.37 36.09
N LEU A 158 -1.03 8.52 36.75
CA LEU A 158 0.01 8.84 37.72
C LEU A 158 0.12 7.65 38.69
N LYS A 159 1.25 6.95 38.67
CA LYS A 159 1.58 6.00 39.72
C LYS A 159 2.01 6.84 40.91
N VAL A 160 1.12 7.00 41.88
CA VAL A 160 1.49 7.47 43.21
C VAL A 160 2.44 6.41 43.78
N VAL A 161 3.70 6.78 43.96
CA VAL A 161 4.68 5.98 44.68
C VAL A 161 4.46 6.35 46.14
N ASP A 162 3.78 5.50 46.91
CA ASP A 162 3.71 5.68 48.34
C ASP A 162 5.13 5.53 48.91
N GLU A 163 5.62 6.59 49.53
CA GLU A 163 6.86 6.58 50.31
C GLU A 163 6.70 5.60 51.47
N VAL A 164 7.31 4.43 51.34
CA VAL A 164 7.55 3.56 52.50
C VAL A 164 8.63 4.24 53.35
N ARG A 165 8.22 4.82 54.49
CA ARG A 165 9.17 5.28 55.51
C ARG A 165 9.65 4.09 56.35
N PRO A 166 10.92 4.11 56.79
CA PRO A 166 11.57 3.00 57.51
C PRO A 166 11.03 2.78 58.92
#